data_AF-A0A194XF92-F1
#
_entry.id   AF-A0A194XF92-F1
#
_cell.length_a   1.000
_cell.length_b   1.000
_cell.length_c   1.000
_cell.angle_alpha   90.00
_cell.angle_beta   90.00
_cell.angle_gamma   90.00
#
_symmetry.space_group_name_H-M   'P 1'
#
loop_
_entity.id
_entity.type
_entity.pdbx_description
1 polymer ?
#
loop_
_entity_poly.entity_id
_entity_poly.type
_entity_poly.pdbx_seq_one_letter_code
_entity_poly.pdbx_strand_id
1 'polypeptide(L)'
;MKMGWTDKLSIRNPLHRRSESQSTFSSSSTSVNFTASNGKPLPKPKPSVLSPGDKPPPISRNYDQEELALQIRDLNELILKRYALDIEIYSLRDCSSRDRKIVEDKMRRSDAALQKIMITVQSWDNRKKWKSPADYDKIRVIRDMLDEGGKRVWAGNPPWEE
;
A
#
# COMPACT_ATOMS: atom_id res chain seq x y z
N MET A 1 -38.91 12.48 -44.33
CA MET A 1 -39.35 11.15 -43.86
C MET A 1 -38.78 10.93 -42.48
N LYS A 2 -39.65 10.86 -41.46
CA LYS A 2 -39.32 10.53 -40.07
C LYS A 2 -39.37 9.01 -39.92
N MET A 3 -38.31 8.39 -39.42
CA MET A 3 -38.32 7.04 -38.90
C MET A 3 -37.61 7.09 -37.55
N GLY A 4 -38.42 7.08 -36.49
CA GLY A 4 -37.95 6.88 -35.13
C GLY A 4 -38.06 5.40 -34.77
N TRP A 5 -37.06 4.89 -34.05
CA TRP A 5 -37.16 3.66 -33.29
C TRP A 5 -36.42 3.91 -31.96
N THR A 6 -37.20 4.02 -30.89
CA THR A 6 -36.74 4.12 -29.50
C THR A 6 -36.87 2.74 -28.87
N ASP A 7 -35.76 2.02 -28.71
CA ASP A 7 -35.76 0.79 -27.92
C ASP A 7 -35.35 1.08 -26.48
N LYS A 8 -36.36 0.98 -25.61
CA LYS A 8 -36.26 1.07 -24.16
C LYS A 8 -35.68 -0.24 -23.62
N LEU A 9 -34.39 -0.26 -23.28
CA LEU A 9 -33.82 -1.31 -22.44
C LEU A 9 -33.91 -0.89 -20.97
N SER A 10 -35.03 -1.30 -20.35
CA SER A 10 -35.28 -1.21 -18.92
C SER A 10 -34.57 -2.36 -18.21
N ILE A 11 -33.35 -2.12 -17.73
CA ILE A 11 -32.62 -3.06 -16.88
C ILE A 11 -32.92 -2.67 -15.41
N ARG A 12 -33.85 -3.41 -14.80
CA ARG A 12 -34.15 -3.31 -13.37
C ARG A 12 -33.01 -3.94 -12.58
N ASN A 13 -32.29 -3.13 -11.81
CA ASN A 13 -31.31 -3.59 -10.84
C ASN A 13 -32.01 -4.06 -9.55
N PRO A 14 -31.85 -5.32 -9.10
CA PRO A 14 -32.37 -5.76 -7.81
C PRO A 14 -31.47 -5.26 -6.67
N LEU A 15 -32.01 -4.32 -5.90
CA LEU A 15 -31.54 -3.86 -4.59
C LEU A 15 -31.25 -5.05 -3.66
N HIS A 16 -29.97 -5.40 -3.50
CA HIS A 16 -29.53 -6.25 -2.40
C HIS A 16 -29.14 -5.38 -1.21
N ARG A 17 -30.10 -5.32 -0.29
CA ARG A 17 -30.07 -4.87 1.10
C ARG A 17 -28.85 -5.46 1.82
N ARG A 18 -27.81 -4.66 2.01
CA ARG A 18 -26.64 -5.03 2.83
C ARG A 18 -26.96 -4.76 4.29
N SER A 19 -27.10 -5.84 5.06
CA SER A 19 -27.27 -5.81 6.51
C SER A 19 -26.07 -5.13 7.17
N GLU A 20 -26.36 -4.11 7.96
CA GLU A 20 -25.42 -3.44 8.86
C GLU A 20 -25.08 -4.40 10.02
N SER A 21 -23.87 -4.97 9.99
CA SER A 21 -23.27 -5.57 11.18
C SER A 21 -22.55 -4.46 11.96
N GLN A 22 -23.24 -3.92 12.95
CA GLN A 22 -22.62 -3.13 14.01
C GLN A 22 -21.66 -4.05 14.78
N SER A 23 -20.36 -3.82 14.61
CA SER A 23 -19.31 -4.45 15.39
C SER A 23 -18.82 -3.43 16.42
N THR A 24 -19.37 -3.54 17.63
CA THR A 24 -18.88 -2.87 18.83
C THR A 24 -17.64 -3.62 19.33
N PHE A 25 -16.45 -3.18 18.93
CA PHE A 25 -15.22 -3.63 19.55
C PHE A 25 -15.08 -2.98 20.93
N SER A 26 -15.55 -3.69 21.95
CA SER A 26 -15.20 -3.42 23.35
C SER A 26 -13.69 -3.48 23.52
N SER A 27 -13.09 -2.34 23.81
CA SER A 27 -11.68 -2.24 24.19
C SER A 27 -11.54 -2.67 25.65
N SER A 28 -11.22 -3.94 25.87
CA SER A 28 -10.84 -4.45 27.19
C SER A 28 -9.42 -4.01 27.51
N SER A 29 -9.27 -2.90 28.24
CA SER A 29 -8.01 -2.49 28.85
C SER A 29 -7.68 -3.42 30.02
N THR A 30 -6.81 -4.39 29.79
CA THR A 30 -6.26 -5.23 30.85
C THR A 30 -5.11 -4.48 31.54
N SER A 31 -5.43 -3.77 32.61
CA SER A 31 -4.44 -3.17 33.52
C SER A 31 -3.81 -4.27 34.37
N VAL A 32 -2.57 -4.66 34.06
CA VAL A 32 -1.78 -5.56 34.89
C VAL A 32 -1.09 -4.76 36.00
N ASN A 33 -1.56 -4.94 37.23
CA ASN A 33 -0.89 -4.42 38.42
C ASN A 33 0.32 -5.30 38.72
N PHE A 34 1.52 -4.76 38.51
CA PHE A 34 2.77 -5.38 38.97
C PHE A 34 2.90 -5.16 40.48
N THR A 35 2.55 -6.17 41.26
CA THR A 35 2.85 -6.22 42.69
C THR A 35 4.35 -6.45 42.87
N ALA A 36 5.06 -5.44 43.37
CA ALA A 36 6.46 -5.54 43.75
C ALA A 36 6.62 -6.50 44.93
N SER A 37 6.99 -7.75 44.66
CA SER A 37 7.42 -8.68 45.68
C SER A 37 8.88 -8.38 46.06
N ASN A 38 9.08 -8.12 47.35
CA ASN A 38 10.39 -7.98 47.99
C ASN A 38 11.09 -9.35 48.01
N GLY A 39 11.68 -9.73 46.86
CA GLY A 39 12.37 -11.00 46.65
C GLY A 39 13.89 -10.83 46.72
N LYS A 40 14.50 -11.51 47.69
CA LYS A 40 15.93 -11.77 47.88
C LYS A 40 16.71 -11.86 46.55
N PRO A 41 17.84 -11.16 46.37
CA PRO A 41 18.60 -11.20 45.13
C PRO A 41 19.13 -12.61 44.87
N LEU A 42 18.62 -13.24 43.80
CA LEU A 42 19.15 -14.51 43.28
C LEU A 42 20.60 -14.31 42.80
N PRO A 43 21.49 -15.29 43.07
CA PRO A 43 22.86 -15.25 42.57
C PRO A 43 22.85 -15.25 41.04
N LYS A 44 23.53 -14.24 40.46
CA LYS A 44 23.68 -14.11 39.00
C LYS A 44 24.30 -15.41 38.44
N PRO A 45 23.63 -16.09 37.50
CA PRO A 45 24.21 -17.26 36.85
C PRO A 45 25.49 -16.82 36.12
N LYS A 46 26.60 -17.51 36.39
CA LYS A 46 27.87 -17.27 35.71
C LYS A 46 27.66 -17.52 34.21
N PRO A 47 28.15 -16.64 33.32
CA PRO A 47 28.06 -16.88 31.89
C PRO A 47 28.81 -18.18 31.56
N SER A 48 28.06 -19.19 31.12
CA SER A 48 28.62 -20.42 30.58
C SER A 48 29.38 -20.06 29.31
N VAL A 49 30.70 -20.16 29.36
CA VAL A 49 31.59 -20.03 28.20
C VAL A 49 31.27 -21.20 27.28
N LEU A 50 30.50 -20.94 26.22
CA LEU A 50 30.18 -21.93 25.20
C LEU A 50 31.48 -22.37 24.51
N SER A 51 31.69 -23.69 24.44
CA SER A 51 32.84 -24.30 23.76
C SER A 51 32.86 -23.87 22.29
N PRO A 52 34.03 -23.54 21.71
CA PRO A 52 34.17 -23.06 20.33
C PRO A 52 33.58 -23.94 19.20
N GLY A 53 33.18 -25.18 19.48
CA GLY A 53 32.58 -26.12 18.53
C GLY A 53 31.05 -26.08 18.40
N ASP A 54 30.34 -25.42 19.33
CA ASP A 54 28.86 -25.36 19.35
C ASP A 54 28.29 -24.07 18.73
N LYS A 55 29.13 -23.27 18.06
CA LYS A 55 28.64 -22.07 17.37
C LYS A 55 27.93 -22.51 16.09
N PRO A 56 26.61 -22.26 15.92
CA PRO A 56 25.96 -22.53 14.66
C PRO A 56 26.69 -21.78 13.54
N PRO A 57 26.81 -22.38 12.33
CA PRO A 57 27.46 -21.71 11.22
C PRO A 57 26.80 -20.34 11.02
N PRO A 58 27.58 -19.29 10.71
CA PRO A 58 27.02 -17.98 10.43
C PRO A 58 26.04 -18.15 9.27
N ILE A 59 24.75 -18.01 9.57
CA ILE A 59 23.69 -18.03 8.56
C ILE A 59 24.02 -16.86 7.64
N SER A 60 24.59 -17.15 6.47
CA SER A 60 24.89 -16.16 5.43
C SER A 60 23.55 -15.68 4.89
N ARG A 61 22.98 -14.72 5.60
CA ARG A 61 21.65 -14.17 5.39
C ARG A 61 21.61 -13.42 4.07
N ASN A 62 21.08 -14.08 3.03
CA ASN A 62 20.48 -13.40 1.88
C ASN A 62 19.13 -12.72 2.23
N TYR A 63 18.88 -12.45 3.51
CA TYR A 63 17.63 -11.91 4.05
C TYR A 63 17.24 -10.59 3.36
N ASP A 64 18.24 -9.77 3.06
CA ASP A 64 18.06 -8.48 2.40
C ASP A 64 17.50 -8.61 0.98
N GLN A 65 17.74 -9.74 0.28
CA GLN A 65 17.20 -9.97 -1.05
C GLN A 65 15.76 -10.49 -1.04
N GLU A 66 15.43 -11.36 -0.08
CA GLU A 66 14.06 -11.84 0.07
C GLU A 66 13.13 -10.69 0.46
N GLU A 67 13.59 -9.83 1.37
CA GLU A 67 12.85 -8.62 1.75
C GLU A 67 12.70 -7.67 0.55
N LEU A 68 13.76 -7.42 -0.21
CA LEU A 68 13.69 -6.57 -1.40
C LEU A 68 12.73 -7.13 -2.45
N ALA A 69 12.73 -8.46 -2.66
CA ALA A 69 11.81 -9.10 -3.59
C ALA A 69 10.33 -8.94 -3.18
N LEU A 70 10.05 -9.04 -1.87
CA LEU A 70 8.72 -8.76 -1.33
C LEU A 70 8.33 -7.30 -1.54
N GLN A 71 9.23 -6.36 -1.27
CA GLN A 71 8.97 -4.93 -1.49
C GLN A 71 8.72 -4.60 -2.96
N ILE A 72 9.42 -5.27 -3.89
CA ILE A 72 9.17 -5.13 -5.34
C ILE A 72 7.77 -5.65 -5.72
N ARG A 73 7.37 -6.78 -5.15
CA ARG A 73 6.01 -7.31 -5.36
C ARG A 73 4.95 -6.34 -4.83
N ASP A 74 5.14 -5.81 -3.62
CA ASP A 74 4.23 -4.84 -3.01
C ASP A 74 4.13 -3.56 -3.84
N LEU A 75 5.26 -3.08 -4.40
CA LEU A 75 5.28 -1.94 -5.31
C LEU A 75 4.47 -2.22 -6.57
N ASN A 76 4.64 -3.38 -7.20
CA ASN A 76 3.88 -3.78 -8.39
C ASN A 76 2.37 -3.84 -8.09
N GLU A 77 1.97 -4.42 -6.97
CA GLU A 77 0.57 -4.42 -6.54
C GLU A 77 0.03 -3.00 -6.33
N LEU A 78 0.86 -2.07 -5.82
CA LEU A 78 0.47 -0.69 -5.63
C LEU A 78 0.28 0.06 -6.97
N ILE A 79 1.14 -0.19 -7.94
CA ILE A 79 1.04 0.35 -9.31
C ILE A 79 -0.24 -0.16 -9.98
N LEU A 80 -0.52 -1.46 -9.89
CA LEU A 80 -1.74 -2.05 -10.45
C LEU A 80 -2.99 -1.45 -9.80
N LYS A 81 -3.00 -1.29 -8.47
CA LYS A 81 -4.11 -0.64 -7.74
C LYS A 81 -4.33 0.80 -8.19
N ARG A 82 -3.25 1.58 -8.36
CA ARG A 82 -3.34 2.95 -8.86
C ARG A 82 -3.95 2.98 -10.27
N TYR A 83 -3.46 2.13 -11.16
CA TYR A 83 -3.96 2.07 -12.54
C TYR A 83 -5.44 1.67 -12.61
N ALA A 84 -5.87 0.70 -11.80
CA ALA A 84 -7.27 0.32 -11.69
C ALA A 84 -8.13 1.51 -11.21
N LEU A 85 -7.68 2.26 -10.20
CA LEU A 85 -8.36 3.47 -9.75
C LEU A 85 -8.41 4.55 -10.84
N ASP A 86 -7.31 4.77 -11.58
CA ASP A 86 -7.27 5.75 -12.67
C ASP A 86 -8.29 5.42 -13.76
N ILE A 87 -8.42 4.15 -14.15
CA ILE A 87 -9.46 3.70 -15.10
C ILE A 87 -10.86 3.93 -14.52
N GLU A 88 -11.09 3.57 -13.27
CA GLU A 88 -12.39 3.75 -12.61
C GLU A 88 -12.78 5.23 -12.51
N ILE A 89 -11.84 6.12 -12.19
CA ILE A 89 -12.07 7.57 -12.14
C ILE A 89 -12.41 8.08 -13.54
N TYR A 90 -11.62 7.69 -14.55
CA TYR A 90 -11.81 8.15 -15.92
C TYR A 90 -13.12 7.67 -16.55
N SER A 91 -13.56 6.45 -16.20
CA SER A 91 -14.87 5.93 -16.64
C SER A 91 -16.06 6.67 -16.00
N LEU A 92 -15.83 7.41 -14.91
CA LEU A 92 -16.84 8.21 -14.20
C LEU A 92 -16.72 9.71 -14.48
N ARG A 93 -16.05 10.12 -15.57
CA ARG A 93 -15.91 11.54 -15.93
C ARG A 93 -17.24 12.27 -16.13
N ASP A 94 -18.24 11.57 -16.64
CA ASP A 94 -19.60 12.10 -16.87
C ASP A 94 -20.56 11.86 -15.69
N CYS A 95 -20.03 11.71 -14.46
CA CYS A 95 -20.85 11.41 -13.29
C CYS A 95 -21.74 12.58 -12.86
N SER A 96 -22.90 12.26 -12.27
CA SER A 96 -23.78 13.27 -11.67
C SER A 96 -23.11 13.93 -10.47
N SER A 97 -23.49 15.17 -10.15
CA SER A 97 -22.99 15.89 -8.96
C SER A 97 -23.16 15.10 -7.65
N ARG A 98 -24.14 14.19 -7.57
CA ARG A 98 -24.34 13.31 -6.42
C ARG A 98 -23.24 12.26 -6.26
N ASP A 99 -22.71 11.77 -7.38
CA ASP A 99 -21.70 10.69 -7.41
C ASP A 99 -20.27 11.24 -7.31
N ARG A 100 -20.08 12.56 -7.51
CA ARG A 100 -18.76 13.21 -7.40
C ARG A 100 -18.04 12.89 -6.10
N LYS A 101 -18.74 12.84 -4.97
CA LYS A 101 -18.14 12.46 -3.67
C LYS A 101 -17.50 11.06 -3.69
N ILE A 102 -18.07 10.13 -4.44
CA ILE A 102 -17.53 8.77 -4.60
C ILE A 102 -16.28 8.82 -5.48
N VAL A 103 -16.32 9.61 -6.56
CA VAL A 103 -15.17 9.80 -7.46
C VAL A 103 -14.02 10.49 -6.73
N GLU A 104 -14.28 11.54 -5.95
CA GLU A 104 -13.31 12.24 -5.11
C GLU A 104 -12.60 11.31 -4.12
N ASP A 105 -13.33 10.36 -3.52
CA ASP A 105 -12.72 9.37 -2.63
C ASP A 105 -11.78 8.42 -3.39
N LYS A 106 -12.15 8.01 -4.62
CA LYS A 106 -11.26 7.23 -5.49
C LYS A 106 -10.04 8.04 -5.92
N MET A 107 -10.21 9.31 -6.29
CA MET A 107 -9.15 10.24 -6.64
C MET A 107 -8.13 10.35 -5.50
N ARG A 108 -8.61 10.60 -4.28
CA ARG A 108 -7.76 10.66 -3.08
C ARG A 108 -6.97 9.37 -2.85
N ARG A 109 -7.60 8.21 -3.06
CA ARG A 109 -6.93 6.91 -2.95
C ARG A 109 -5.88 6.70 -4.04
N SER A 110 -6.14 7.14 -5.28
CA SER A 110 -5.17 7.07 -6.37
C SER A 110 -3.97 7.98 -6.11
N ASP A 111 -4.21 9.21 -5.67
CA ASP A 111 -3.14 10.17 -5.33
C ASP A 111 -2.30 9.67 -4.14
N ALA A 112 -2.93 9.09 -3.12
CA ALA A 112 -2.22 8.47 -2.00
C ALA A 112 -1.37 7.25 -2.45
N ALA A 113 -1.87 6.45 -3.39
CA ALA A 113 -1.10 5.36 -3.97
C ALA A 113 0.10 5.89 -4.77
N LEU A 114 -0.07 6.97 -5.55
CA LEU A 114 1.03 7.62 -6.25
C LEU A 114 2.12 8.11 -5.29
N GLN A 115 1.73 8.82 -4.22
CA GLN A 115 2.67 9.30 -3.21
C GLN A 115 3.44 8.14 -2.57
N LYS A 116 2.76 7.04 -2.24
CA LYS A 116 3.41 5.85 -1.68
C LYS A 116 4.38 5.18 -2.66
N ILE A 117 4.05 5.12 -3.96
CA ILE A 117 5.01 4.66 -5.00
C ILE A 117 6.27 5.53 -4.98
N MET A 118 6.10 6.86 -4.99
CA MET A 118 7.22 7.80 -5.00
C MET A 118 8.12 7.63 -3.78
N ILE A 119 7.53 7.59 -2.58
CA ILE A 119 8.27 7.39 -1.32
C ILE A 119 9.02 6.06 -1.33
N THR A 120 8.38 4.97 -1.76
CA THR A 120 9.03 3.64 -1.82
C THR A 120 10.23 3.66 -2.76
N VAL A 121 10.07 4.20 -3.97
CA VAL A 121 11.17 4.28 -4.95
C VAL A 121 12.30 5.18 -4.45
N GLN A 122 11.98 6.31 -3.82
CA GLN A 122 12.99 7.19 -3.20
C GLN A 122 13.74 6.48 -2.07
N SER A 123 13.07 5.65 -1.27
CA SER A 123 13.72 4.88 -0.19
C SER A 123 14.73 3.82 -0.69
N TRP A 124 14.65 3.48 -1.97
CA TRP A 124 15.56 2.54 -2.64
C TRP A 124 16.77 3.21 -3.29
N ASP A 125 16.86 4.54 -3.24
CA ASP A 125 18.01 5.32 -3.73
C ASP A 125 19.22 5.24 -2.79
N ASN A 126 19.64 4.02 -2.51
CA ASN A 126 20.85 3.73 -1.76
C ASN A 126 21.62 2.63 -2.48
N ARG A 127 22.73 3.01 -3.12
CA ARG A 127 23.59 2.08 -3.87
C ARG A 127 24.02 0.85 -3.08
N LYS A 128 24.13 0.95 -1.75
CA LYS A 128 24.55 -0.17 -0.89
C LYS A 128 23.50 -1.29 -0.82
N LYS A 129 22.23 -1.01 -1.13
CA LYS A 129 21.14 -2.01 -1.15
C LYS A 129 21.18 -2.91 -2.40
N TRP A 130 21.92 -2.52 -3.43
CA TRP A 130 21.91 -3.19 -4.73
C TRP A 130 23.22 -3.93 -4.97
N LYS A 131 23.12 -5.25 -5.24
CA LYS A 131 24.29 -6.07 -5.63
C LYS A 131 24.77 -5.73 -7.04
N SER A 132 23.81 -5.54 -7.96
CA SER A 132 24.07 -5.27 -9.37
C SER A 132 24.05 -3.77 -9.66
N PRO A 133 25.14 -3.20 -10.22
CA PRO A 133 25.16 -1.83 -10.72
C PRO A 133 24.03 -1.53 -11.70
N ALA A 134 23.76 -2.47 -12.61
CA ALA A 134 22.77 -2.30 -13.67
C ALA A 134 21.34 -2.21 -13.13
N ASP A 135 21.03 -2.90 -12.04
CA ASP A 135 19.68 -2.83 -11.45
C ASP A 135 19.45 -1.52 -10.70
N TYR A 136 20.49 -0.99 -10.06
CA TYR A 136 20.45 0.35 -9.48
C TYR A 136 20.20 1.42 -10.56
N ASP A 137 20.87 1.31 -11.71
CA ASP A 137 20.68 2.26 -12.81
C ASP A 137 19.24 2.24 -13.34
N LYS A 138 18.60 1.06 -13.43
CA LYS A 138 17.17 0.95 -13.80
C LYS A 138 16.26 1.67 -12.81
N ILE A 139 16.48 1.50 -11.51
CA ILE A 139 15.70 2.18 -10.48
C ILE A 139 15.90 3.70 -10.54
N ARG A 140 17.12 4.15 -10.83
CA ARG A 140 17.40 5.58 -11.01
C ARG A 140 16.60 6.16 -12.17
N VAL A 141 16.56 5.48 -13.32
CA VAL A 141 15.73 5.88 -14.46
C VAL A 141 14.25 5.94 -14.07
N ILE A 142 13.74 4.94 -13.35
CA ILE A 142 12.34 4.92 -12.90
C ILE A 142 12.03 6.08 -11.95
N ARG A 143 12.96 6.41 -11.05
CA ARG A 143 12.84 7.56 -10.15
C ARG A 143 12.84 8.86 -10.93
N ASP A 144 13.77 9.03 -11.86
CA ASP A 144 13.88 10.24 -12.67
C ASP A 144 12.58 10.42 -13.49
N MET A 145 12.04 9.34 -14.08
CA MET A 145 10.72 9.34 -14.72
C MET A 145 9.54 9.60 -13.76
N LEU A 146 9.72 9.33 -12.46
CA LEU A 146 8.71 9.65 -11.45
C LEU A 146 8.75 11.14 -11.08
N ASP A 147 9.94 11.71 -11.04
CA ASP A 147 10.21 13.09 -10.61
C ASP A 147 10.06 14.12 -11.74
N GLU A 148 10.30 13.74 -13.01
CA GLU A 148 10.14 14.59 -14.21
C GLU A 148 8.70 15.13 -14.39
N GLY A 149 7.74 14.65 -13.59
CA GLY A 149 6.38 15.14 -13.60
C GLY A 149 5.56 14.54 -14.76
N GLY A 150 4.43 15.16 -15.10
CA GLY A 150 3.53 14.66 -16.13
C GLY A 150 2.56 13.55 -15.67
N LYS A 151 2.68 13.07 -14.43
CA LYS A 151 1.66 12.22 -13.83
C LYS A 151 0.50 13.07 -13.38
N ARG A 152 -0.71 12.71 -13.82
CA ARG A 152 -1.94 13.35 -13.38
C ARG A 152 -2.11 13.16 -11.87
N VAL A 153 -2.22 14.26 -11.15
CA VAL A 153 -2.69 14.33 -9.76
C VAL A 153 -4.16 14.72 -9.82
N TRP A 154 -5.03 13.82 -9.38
CA TRP A 154 -6.47 13.99 -9.56
C TRP A 154 -7.01 15.13 -8.72
N ALA A 155 -6.50 15.33 -7.50
CA ALA A 155 -6.94 16.39 -6.61
C ALA A 155 -6.90 17.81 -7.22
N GLY A 156 -6.00 18.06 -8.19
CA GLY A 156 -5.89 19.36 -8.88
C GLY A 156 -6.48 19.40 -10.29
N ASN A 157 -6.81 18.25 -10.87
CA ASN A 157 -7.35 18.12 -12.23
C ASN A 157 -8.43 17.03 -12.24
N PRO A 158 -9.63 17.31 -11.72
CA PRO A 158 -10.70 16.32 -11.69
C PRO A 158 -11.20 15.98 -13.10
N PRO A 159 -11.75 14.77 -13.31
CA PRO A 159 -12.11 14.29 -14.64
C PRO A 159 -13.31 15.02 -15.28
N TRP A 160 -14.08 15.80 -14.52
CA TRP A 160 -15.23 16.57 -15.02
C TRP A 160 -14.88 18.01 -15.43
N GLU A 161 -13.59 18.39 -15.37
CA GLU A 161 -13.10 19.69 -15.84
C GLU A 161 -12.42 19.61 -17.23
N GLU A 162 -12.30 18.40 -17.80
CA GLU A 162 -11.81 18.16 -19.18
C GLU A 162 -12.91 18.36 -20.23
#